data_AF-A0A2G6D637-F1
#
_entry.id   AF-A0A2G6D637-F1
#
_cell.length_a   1.000
_cell.length_b   1.000
_cell.length_c   1.000
_cell.angle_alpha   90.00
_cell.angle_beta   90.00
_cell.angle_gamma   90.00
#
_symmetry.space_group_name_H-M   'P 1'
#
loop_
_entity.id
_entity.type
_entity.pdbx_description
1 polymer ?
#
loop_
_entity_poly.entity_id
_entity_poly.type
_entity_poly.pdbx_seq_one_letter_code
_entity_poly.pdbx_strand_id
1 'polypeptide(L)'
;MHIADHNVYGIDLNPVAVELAEVSLWLNALSKNNTVPWFGYQLFNGNSLIGARRQVYRPNQLLTNKKDDKWYKHEPQRLDPTNPARNPEHIYHFLLPDEGMAGLKDKEAKKLKPEVFKKIADWKKQFIKPLTRDELALLQQMSTAIDKLWREHTDMLRTHRAATEDQFPIWGKSVDERSISTAQKDKIRSEGIFNKQAKIASAYRRLKLVMDYWCALWFWPLDQVELLPDRSQWLFDLNLILCAQVYSFQPEQADLNFSQPATDNASANPTPDLFAGQPQQIGPTDKEQKAHQVKTATGEIHLEKLFKQFPHLNLVNQLAEQYKFFHWELAFADVFADNGGFDIMLGNPPWLKVEWNEGGVLGDYNPQFVLRKFSATKLNDLRQSRRLIG
;
A
#
# COMPACT_ATOMS: atom_id res chain seq x y z
N MET A 1 -7.92 1.80 -33.68
CA MET A 1 -8.27 0.77 -32.68
C MET A 1 -7.07 0.10 -32.01
N HIS A 2 -6.08 -0.44 -32.74
CA HIS A 2 -4.92 -1.12 -32.13
C HIS A 2 -4.25 -0.31 -30.99
N ILE A 3 -3.90 0.95 -31.24
CA ILE A 3 -3.28 1.83 -30.23
C ILE A 3 -4.17 1.99 -28.98
N ALA A 4 -5.48 2.17 -29.17
CA ALA A 4 -6.40 2.33 -28.04
C ALA A 4 -6.47 1.06 -27.17
N ASP A 5 -6.48 -0.12 -27.81
CA ASP A 5 -6.61 -1.41 -27.12
C ASP A 5 -5.31 -1.85 -26.43
N HIS A 6 -4.14 -1.53 -27.01
CA HIS A 6 -2.84 -2.07 -26.55
C HIS A 6 -1.97 -1.05 -25.82
N ASN A 7 -2.21 0.26 -25.96
CA ASN A 7 -1.27 1.29 -25.50
C ASN A 7 -1.89 2.39 -24.63
N VAL A 8 -3.21 2.44 -24.52
CA VAL A 8 -3.90 3.45 -23.71
C VAL A 8 -4.28 2.85 -22.37
N TYR A 9 -3.80 3.47 -21.30
CA TYR A 9 -4.06 3.07 -19.92
C TYR A 9 -4.50 4.30 -19.13
N GLY A 10 -5.26 4.09 -18.07
CA GLY A 10 -5.87 5.21 -17.37
C GLY A 10 -6.46 4.85 -16.03
N ILE A 11 -6.61 5.89 -15.23
CA ILE A 11 -7.17 5.81 -13.89
C ILE A 11 -7.90 7.10 -13.56
N ASP A 12 -9.08 6.97 -12.97
CA ASP A 12 -9.79 8.09 -12.38
C ASP A 12 -10.47 7.66 -11.07
N LEU A 13 -10.55 8.60 -10.12
CA LEU A 13 -11.20 8.38 -8.83
C LEU A 13 -12.72 8.32 -8.99
N ASN A 14 -13.29 9.10 -9.93
CA ASN A 14 -14.71 9.11 -10.23
C ASN A 14 -15.04 7.96 -11.19
N PRO A 15 -15.88 6.98 -10.78
CA PRO A 15 -16.24 5.86 -11.64
C PRO A 15 -16.94 6.32 -12.94
N VAL A 16 -17.72 7.40 -12.89
CA VAL A 16 -18.40 7.95 -14.08
C VAL A 16 -17.39 8.50 -15.08
N ALA A 17 -16.28 9.09 -14.62
CA ALA A 17 -15.24 9.58 -15.51
C ALA A 17 -14.50 8.43 -16.21
N VAL A 18 -14.34 7.29 -15.55
CA VAL A 18 -13.79 6.07 -16.17
C VAL A 18 -14.71 5.58 -17.29
N GLU A 19 -16.01 5.46 -17.03
CA GLU A 19 -17.00 5.04 -18.05
C GLU A 19 -17.05 6.03 -19.22
N LEU A 20 -17.02 7.34 -18.96
CA LEU A 20 -16.96 8.36 -20.01
C LEU A 20 -15.66 8.27 -20.83
N ALA A 21 -14.53 7.95 -20.19
CA ALA A 21 -13.27 7.73 -20.89
C ALA A 21 -13.34 6.50 -21.80
N GLU A 22 -13.94 5.39 -21.34
CA GLU A 22 -14.17 4.19 -22.15
C GLU A 22 -15.01 4.51 -23.40
N VAL A 23 -16.14 5.19 -23.22
CA VAL A 23 -17.02 5.58 -24.33
C VAL A 23 -16.32 6.55 -25.29
N SER A 24 -15.57 7.53 -24.76
CA SER A 24 -14.83 8.50 -25.57
C SER A 24 -13.74 7.83 -26.41
N LEU A 25 -12.93 6.95 -25.80
CA LEU A 25 -11.92 6.18 -26.52
C LEU A 25 -12.56 5.30 -27.59
N TRP A 26 -13.68 4.66 -27.28
CA TRP A 26 -14.43 3.87 -28.23
C TRP A 26 -14.87 4.71 -29.43
N LEU A 27 -15.60 5.80 -29.21
CA LEU A 27 -16.14 6.66 -30.27
C LEU A 27 -15.05 7.20 -31.20
N ASN A 28 -13.89 7.58 -30.64
CA ASN A 28 -12.77 8.11 -31.41
C ASN A 28 -11.94 7.03 -32.12
N ALA A 29 -12.00 5.77 -31.65
CA ALA A 29 -11.27 4.65 -32.23
C ALA A 29 -12.11 3.79 -33.20
N LEU A 30 -13.39 4.13 -33.38
CA LEU A 30 -14.33 3.45 -34.27
C LEU A 30 -13.79 3.36 -35.70
N SER A 31 -13.92 2.17 -36.30
CA SER A 31 -13.66 1.95 -37.72
C SER A 31 -14.69 0.99 -38.29
N LYS A 32 -14.89 1.04 -39.61
CA LYS A 32 -16.02 0.42 -40.32
C LYS A 32 -16.20 -1.09 -40.07
N ASN A 33 -15.13 -1.79 -39.69
CA ASN A 33 -15.09 -3.25 -39.59
C ASN A 33 -14.79 -3.78 -38.18
N ASN A 34 -14.62 -2.91 -37.17
CA ASN A 34 -14.07 -3.36 -35.90
C ASN A 34 -15.10 -3.53 -34.78
N THR A 35 -14.77 -4.45 -33.88
CA THR A 35 -15.49 -4.76 -32.64
C THR A 35 -15.50 -3.60 -31.64
N VAL A 36 -16.36 -3.69 -30.62
CA VAL A 36 -16.34 -2.75 -29.49
C VAL A 36 -15.08 -3.02 -28.65
N PRO A 37 -14.23 -2.02 -28.40
CA PRO A 37 -13.02 -2.18 -27.60
C PRO A 37 -13.39 -2.47 -26.15
N TRP A 38 -12.51 -3.18 -25.46
CA TRP A 38 -12.71 -3.57 -24.07
C TRP A 38 -11.50 -3.13 -23.26
N PHE A 39 -11.72 -2.28 -22.26
CA PHE A 39 -10.65 -1.61 -21.53
C PHE A 39 -10.44 -2.15 -20.11
N GLY A 40 -10.90 -3.36 -19.82
CA GLY A 40 -10.90 -3.89 -18.46
C GLY A 40 -9.51 -3.89 -17.83
N TYR A 41 -8.46 -4.34 -18.53
CA TYR A 41 -7.09 -4.34 -18.01
C TYR A 41 -6.36 -3.00 -18.17
N GLN A 42 -7.01 -1.99 -18.74
CA GLN A 42 -6.39 -0.73 -19.15
C GLN A 42 -6.86 0.43 -18.27
N LEU A 43 -8.17 0.49 -18.02
CA LEU A 43 -8.83 1.55 -17.28
C LEU A 43 -9.28 1.05 -15.91
N PHE A 44 -8.94 1.81 -14.87
CA PHE A 44 -9.25 1.46 -13.50
C PHE A 44 -9.91 2.61 -12.75
N ASN A 45 -10.90 2.29 -11.92
CA ASN A 45 -11.38 3.23 -10.91
C ASN A 45 -10.47 3.20 -9.68
N GLY A 46 -9.77 4.30 -9.41
CA GLY A 46 -8.71 4.34 -8.40
C GLY A 46 -8.22 5.75 -8.10
N ASN A 47 -7.55 5.91 -6.96
CA ASN A 47 -6.86 7.14 -6.59
C ASN A 47 -5.41 7.11 -7.09
N SER A 48 -5.13 7.86 -8.15
CA SER A 48 -3.81 7.90 -8.79
C SER A 48 -2.69 8.46 -7.90
N LEU A 49 -3.03 9.16 -6.81
CA LEU A 49 -2.08 9.80 -5.90
C LEU A 49 -1.70 8.92 -4.70
N ILE A 50 -2.46 7.86 -4.43
CA ILE A 50 -2.25 7.02 -3.24
C ILE A 50 -1.90 5.59 -3.64
N GLY A 51 -0.67 5.19 -3.35
CA GLY A 51 -0.25 3.81 -3.49
C GLY A 51 1.23 3.59 -3.17
N ALA A 52 1.58 2.33 -2.91
CA ALA A 52 2.96 1.91 -2.79
C ALA A 52 3.59 1.66 -4.17
N ARG A 53 4.91 1.82 -4.23
CA ARG A 53 5.77 1.60 -5.40
C ARG A 53 6.74 0.44 -5.19
N ARG A 54 7.39 -0.03 -6.24
CA ARG A 54 8.47 -1.02 -6.25
C ARG A 54 9.81 -0.36 -5.90
N GLN A 55 9.87 0.16 -4.67
CA GLN A 55 11.05 0.84 -4.11
C GLN A 55 11.57 0.12 -2.87
N VAL A 56 12.87 0.24 -2.60
CA VAL A 56 13.55 -0.50 -1.54
C VAL A 56 14.52 0.36 -0.73
N TYR A 57 14.80 -0.07 0.49
CA TYR A 57 15.85 0.46 1.35
C TYR A 57 16.99 -0.55 1.54
N ARG A 58 18.18 -0.04 1.85
CA ARG A 58 19.36 -0.87 2.14
C ARG A 58 19.41 -1.23 3.64
N PRO A 59 19.89 -2.42 4.03
CA PRO A 59 20.01 -2.84 5.43
C PRO A 59 20.68 -1.82 6.35
N ASN A 60 21.74 -1.17 5.86
CA ASN A 60 22.53 -0.23 6.66
C ASN A 60 21.70 0.98 7.13
N GLN A 61 20.66 1.37 6.38
CA GLN A 61 19.74 2.46 6.73
C GLN A 61 18.70 2.05 7.78
N LEU A 62 18.53 0.75 8.02
CA LEU A 62 17.48 0.17 8.85
C LEU A 62 17.95 -0.16 10.27
N LEU A 63 19.26 -0.41 10.43
CA LEU A 63 19.90 -0.75 11.71
C LEU A 63 20.43 0.47 12.47
N THR A 64 20.40 1.67 11.88
CA THR A 64 20.96 2.86 12.52
C THR A 64 20.08 3.39 13.66
N ASN A 65 20.75 3.71 14.78
CA ASN A 65 20.12 4.38 15.92
C ASN A 65 20.13 5.90 15.80
N LYS A 66 20.91 6.46 14.86
CA LYS A 66 21.02 7.91 14.65
C LYS A 66 19.73 8.42 14.00
N LYS A 67 19.08 9.37 14.65
CA LYS A 67 17.75 9.88 14.24
C LYS A 67 17.72 10.43 12.81
N ASP A 68 18.78 11.13 12.41
CA ASP A 68 18.84 11.80 11.10
C ASP A 68 19.20 10.84 9.96
N ASP A 69 19.77 9.67 10.27
CA ASP A 69 20.15 8.64 9.27
C ASP A 69 19.06 7.56 9.12
N LYS A 70 17.93 7.68 9.81
CA LYS A 70 16.85 6.67 9.75
C LYS A 70 16.24 6.60 8.35
N TRP A 71 15.83 5.40 7.94
CA TRP A 71 15.29 5.15 6.60
C TRP A 71 14.17 6.10 6.16
N TYR A 72 13.23 6.45 7.04
CA TYR A 72 12.11 7.36 6.71
C TYR A 72 12.53 8.83 6.50
N LYS A 73 13.81 9.17 6.65
CA LYS A 73 14.38 10.47 6.27
C LYS A 73 15.02 10.47 4.89
N HIS A 74 15.17 9.30 4.28
CA HIS A 74 15.76 9.14 2.97
C HIS A 74 14.71 8.65 1.97
N GLU A 75 14.84 9.07 0.72
CA GLU A 75 13.98 8.55 -0.35
C GLU A 75 14.36 7.08 -0.65
N PRO A 76 13.39 6.15 -0.75
CA PRO A 76 13.69 4.77 -1.09
C PRO A 76 14.16 4.66 -2.54
N GLN A 77 15.09 3.74 -2.79
CA GLN A 77 15.64 3.52 -4.12
C GLN A 77 14.61 2.80 -5.00
N ARG A 78 14.27 3.38 -6.15
CA ARG A 78 13.43 2.69 -7.15
C ARG A 78 14.20 1.53 -7.78
N LEU A 79 13.57 0.36 -7.84
CA LEU A 79 14.11 -0.77 -8.60
C LEU A 79 13.90 -0.54 -10.09
N ASP A 80 14.84 -1.00 -10.91
CA ASP A 80 14.68 -0.98 -12.35
C ASP A 80 13.43 -1.81 -12.73
N PRO A 81 12.42 -1.20 -13.35
CA PRO A 81 11.19 -1.90 -13.70
C PRO A 81 11.43 -3.04 -14.70
N THR A 82 12.42 -2.91 -15.59
CA THR A 82 12.76 -3.94 -16.60
C THR A 82 13.59 -5.08 -16.02
N ASN A 83 14.24 -4.87 -14.87
CA ASN A 83 15.01 -5.90 -14.19
C ASN A 83 14.17 -6.56 -13.08
N PRO A 84 13.87 -7.86 -13.18
CA PRO A 84 13.18 -8.56 -12.11
C PRO A 84 14.06 -8.76 -10.86
N ALA A 85 15.39 -8.67 -10.99
CA ALA A 85 16.31 -8.96 -9.90
C ALA A 85 16.44 -7.81 -8.90
N ARG A 86 16.12 -8.10 -7.64
CA ARG A 86 16.42 -7.27 -6.46
C ARG A 86 17.63 -7.88 -5.75
N ASN A 87 18.51 -7.04 -5.19
CA ASN A 87 19.51 -7.52 -4.23
C ASN A 87 18.78 -8.15 -3.03
N PRO A 88 19.02 -9.44 -2.68
CA PRO A 88 18.33 -10.13 -1.60
C PRO A 88 18.32 -9.39 -0.26
N GLU A 89 19.34 -8.58 0.01
CA GLU A 89 19.46 -7.83 1.25
C GLU A 89 18.50 -6.62 1.35
N HIS A 90 18.06 -6.05 0.22
CA HIS A 90 17.23 -4.85 0.21
C HIS A 90 15.79 -5.13 0.68
N ILE A 91 15.12 -4.16 1.30
CA ILE A 91 13.75 -4.38 1.81
C ILE A 91 12.77 -3.43 1.14
N TYR A 92 11.61 -3.96 0.72
CA TYR A 92 10.54 -3.14 0.15
C TYR A 92 10.04 -2.07 1.13
N HIS A 93 9.89 -0.84 0.65
CA HIS A 93 9.51 0.30 1.50
C HIS A 93 8.17 0.10 2.20
N PHE A 94 7.22 -0.57 1.54
CA PHE A 94 5.88 -0.80 2.08
C PHE A 94 5.83 -1.89 3.18
N LEU A 95 6.95 -2.54 3.49
CA LEU A 95 7.06 -3.40 4.68
C LEU A 95 7.52 -2.62 5.92
N LEU A 96 7.95 -1.37 5.74
CA LEU A 96 8.55 -0.56 6.78
C LEU A 96 7.58 0.49 7.31
N PRO A 97 7.64 0.78 8.62
CA PRO A 97 6.84 1.81 9.22
C PRO A 97 7.40 3.20 8.90
N ASP A 98 6.53 4.20 8.91
CA ASP A 98 6.88 5.60 8.61
C ASP A 98 6.44 6.57 9.71
N GLU A 99 7.13 7.71 9.82
CA GLU A 99 6.75 8.76 10.77
C GLU A 99 5.45 9.49 10.37
N GLY A 100 4.97 9.39 9.14
CA GLY A 100 3.70 10.00 8.74
C GLY A 100 2.45 9.21 9.13
N MET A 101 2.60 7.92 9.45
CA MET A 101 1.49 7.01 9.72
C MET A 101 0.68 7.41 10.96
N ALA A 102 -0.64 7.21 10.89
CA ALA A 102 -1.64 7.64 11.85
C ALA A 102 -1.55 9.13 12.24
N GLY A 103 -0.93 9.96 11.38
CA GLY A 103 -0.54 11.33 11.66
C GLY A 103 -1.61 12.38 11.39
N LEU A 104 -2.79 12.29 12.04
CA LEU A 104 -3.77 13.38 11.98
C LEU A 104 -3.22 14.64 12.69
N LYS A 105 -3.17 15.76 11.97
CA LYS A 105 -2.65 17.06 12.47
C LYS A 105 -3.77 18.04 12.85
N ASP A 106 -5.00 17.58 12.97
CA ASP A 106 -6.15 18.43 13.29
C ASP A 106 -6.09 18.89 14.76
N LYS A 107 -5.94 20.21 14.95
CA LYS A 107 -5.84 20.85 16.26
C LYS A 107 -7.16 20.77 17.04
N GLU A 108 -8.30 20.83 16.38
CA GLU A 108 -9.61 20.79 17.04
C GLU A 108 -9.94 19.37 17.49
N ALA A 109 -9.68 18.37 16.64
CA ALA A 109 -9.80 16.96 17.02
C ALA A 109 -8.90 16.61 18.23
N LYS A 110 -7.69 17.19 18.28
CA LYS A 110 -6.75 17.00 19.40
C LYS A 110 -7.27 17.58 20.72
N LYS A 111 -7.98 18.71 20.70
CA LYS A 111 -8.62 19.26 21.89
C LYS A 111 -9.76 18.37 22.38
N LEU A 112 -10.51 17.76 21.45
CA LEU A 112 -11.68 16.94 21.77
C LEU A 112 -11.31 15.55 22.32
N LYS A 113 -10.23 14.94 21.82
CA LYS A 113 -9.81 13.57 22.20
C LYS A 113 -8.30 13.47 22.50
N PRO A 114 -7.76 14.17 23.51
CA PRO A 114 -6.32 14.22 23.78
C PRO A 114 -5.70 12.83 24.08
N GLU A 115 -6.44 11.96 24.77
CA GLU A 115 -5.99 10.60 25.12
C GLU A 115 -5.69 9.75 23.87
N VAL A 116 -6.53 9.88 22.84
CA VAL A 116 -6.35 9.15 21.56
C VAL A 116 -5.07 9.60 20.87
N PHE A 117 -4.82 10.90 20.81
CA PHE A 117 -3.58 11.44 20.21
C PHE A 117 -2.33 11.00 20.99
N LYS A 118 -2.43 10.85 22.32
CA LYS A 118 -1.35 10.31 23.14
C LYS A 118 -1.09 8.84 22.83
N LYS A 119 -2.13 8.01 22.75
CA LYS A 119 -2.01 6.59 22.34
C LYS A 119 -1.33 6.45 20.98
N ILE A 120 -1.76 7.22 19.97
CA ILE A 120 -1.15 7.20 18.64
C ILE A 120 0.33 7.62 18.70
N ALA A 121 0.64 8.67 19.46
CA ALA A 121 2.01 9.14 19.61
C ALA A 121 2.92 8.09 20.26
N ASP A 122 2.43 7.37 21.28
CA ASP A 122 3.18 6.32 21.96
C ASP A 122 3.30 5.05 21.12
N TRP A 123 2.24 4.65 20.43
CA TRP A 123 2.26 3.59 19.41
C TRP A 123 3.33 3.88 18.37
N LYS A 124 3.32 5.09 17.80
CA LYS A 124 4.26 5.50 16.75
C LYS A 124 5.72 5.43 17.24
N LYS A 125 6.01 5.89 18.46
CA LYS A 125 7.36 5.81 19.05
C LYS A 125 7.88 4.37 19.10
N GLN A 126 7.01 3.41 19.43
CA GLN A 126 7.36 2.00 19.46
C GLN A 126 7.46 1.41 18.05
N PHE A 127 6.55 1.80 17.16
CA PHE A 127 6.44 1.31 15.80
C PHE A 127 7.65 1.68 14.93
N ILE A 128 8.22 2.89 15.11
CA ILE A 128 9.38 3.38 14.34
C ILE A 128 10.75 3.11 15.00
N LYS A 129 10.81 2.20 15.99
CA LYS A 129 12.08 1.78 16.58
C LYS A 129 12.98 1.14 15.51
N PRO A 130 14.32 1.30 15.62
CA PRO A 130 15.28 0.60 14.78
C PRO A 130 15.01 -0.90 14.76
N LEU A 131 15.22 -1.52 13.59
CA LEU A 131 14.98 -2.95 13.40
C LEU A 131 16.03 -3.78 14.15
N THR A 132 15.60 -4.89 14.74
CA THR A 132 16.53 -5.92 15.22
C THR A 132 17.07 -6.74 14.05
N ARG A 133 18.14 -7.50 14.28
CA ARG A 133 18.71 -8.38 13.22
C ARG A 133 17.74 -9.47 12.80
N ASP A 134 16.94 -10.00 13.72
CA ASP A 134 15.96 -11.04 13.43
C ASP A 134 14.77 -10.48 12.64
N GLU A 135 14.29 -9.29 13.00
CA GLU A 135 13.27 -8.58 12.21
C GLU A 135 13.77 -8.28 10.79
N LEU A 136 15.04 -7.89 10.66
CA LEU A 136 15.65 -7.64 9.36
C LEU A 136 15.68 -8.91 8.49
N ALA A 137 16.10 -10.05 9.05
CA ALA A 137 16.13 -11.33 8.35
C ALA A 137 14.71 -11.75 7.91
N LEU A 138 13.72 -11.56 8.77
CA LEU A 138 12.32 -11.83 8.44
C LEU A 138 11.83 -10.94 7.29
N LEU A 139 12.15 -9.64 7.30
CA LEU A 139 11.79 -8.71 6.22
C LEU A 139 12.48 -9.05 4.90
N GLN A 140 13.70 -9.58 4.92
CA GLN A 140 14.40 -10.07 3.74
C GLN A 140 13.72 -11.33 3.16
N GLN A 141 13.29 -12.25 4.02
CA GLN A 141 12.49 -13.41 3.61
C GLN A 141 11.16 -12.97 2.98
N MET A 142 10.43 -12.05 3.62
CA MET A 142 9.20 -11.48 3.08
C MET A 142 9.43 -10.78 1.73
N SER A 143 10.53 -10.03 1.60
CA SER A 143 10.89 -9.37 0.34
C SER A 143 11.17 -10.38 -0.78
N THR A 144 11.78 -11.52 -0.45
CA THR A 144 11.99 -12.62 -1.40
C THR A 144 10.66 -13.29 -1.80
N ALA A 145 9.73 -13.44 -0.86
CA ALA A 145 8.38 -13.92 -1.16
C ALA A 145 7.62 -12.95 -2.07
N ILE A 146 7.76 -11.63 -1.85
CA ILE A 146 7.22 -10.59 -2.74
C ILE A 146 7.77 -10.74 -4.14
N ASP A 147 9.08 -10.92 -4.32
CA ASP A 147 9.70 -11.08 -5.65
C ASP A 147 9.14 -12.29 -6.41
N LYS A 148 8.79 -13.38 -5.70
CA LYS A 148 8.12 -14.55 -6.29
C LYS A 148 6.68 -14.21 -6.70
N LEU A 149 5.89 -13.66 -5.79
CA LEU A 149 4.48 -13.30 -6.05
C LEU A 149 4.36 -12.25 -7.16
N TRP A 150 5.31 -11.31 -7.23
CA TRP A 150 5.31 -10.26 -8.24
C TRP A 150 5.53 -10.82 -9.63
N ARG A 151 6.48 -11.77 -9.78
CA ARG A 151 6.71 -12.48 -11.05
C ARG A 151 5.49 -13.28 -11.46
N GLU A 152 4.93 -14.07 -10.55
CA GLU A 152 3.70 -14.85 -10.81
C GLU A 152 2.55 -13.95 -11.26
N HIS A 153 2.31 -12.83 -10.57
CA HIS A 153 1.30 -11.84 -10.95
C HIS A 153 1.57 -11.21 -12.32
N THR A 154 2.83 -10.90 -12.62
CA THR A 154 3.24 -10.32 -13.91
C THR A 154 2.95 -11.31 -15.06
N ASP A 155 3.28 -12.58 -14.88
CA ASP A 155 3.04 -13.63 -15.88
C ASP A 155 1.54 -13.90 -16.07
N MET A 156 0.76 -13.85 -14.99
CA MET A 156 -0.70 -13.91 -15.06
C MET A 156 -1.27 -12.74 -15.86
N LEU A 157 -0.83 -11.50 -15.60
CA LEU A 157 -1.28 -10.32 -16.35
C LEU A 157 -0.98 -10.44 -17.84
N ARG A 158 0.25 -10.83 -18.21
CA ARG A 158 0.62 -11.08 -19.62
C ARG A 158 -0.31 -12.09 -20.28
N THR A 159 -0.57 -13.21 -19.61
CA THR A 159 -1.46 -14.26 -20.12
C THR A 159 -2.89 -13.75 -20.32
N HIS A 160 -3.39 -12.98 -19.34
CA HIS A 160 -4.75 -12.44 -19.39
C HIS A 160 -4.92 -11.36 -20.45
N ARG A 161 -3.92 -10.48 -20.62
CA ARG A 161 -3.90 -9.48 -21.70
C ARG A 161 -3.86 -10.15 -23.06
N ALA A 162 -2.92 -11.07 -23.29
CA ALA A 162 -2.83 -11.80 -24.55
C ALA A 162 -4.12 -12.59 -24.89
N ALA A 163 -4.91 -12.99 -23.88
CA ALA A 163 -6.19 -13.65 -24.07
C ALA A 163 -7.36 -12.70 -24.37
N THR A 164 -7.25 -11.41 -24.01
CA THR A 164 -8.34 -10.41 -24.09
C THR A 164 -8.09 -9.28 -25.08
N GLU A 165 -6.85 -9.03 -25.48
CA GLU A 165 -6.47 -8.08 -26.52
C GLU A 165 -6.88 -8.61 -27.90
N ASP A 166 -7.49 -7.74 -28.71
CA ASP A 166 -7.93 -8.10 -30.04
C ASP A 166 -6.78 -7.93 -31.05
N GLN A 167 -6.56 -8.93 -31.90
CA GLN A 167 -5.57 -8.86 -32.96
C GLN A 167 -6.21 -8.35 -34.24
N PHE A 168 -5.64 -7.27 -34.79
CA PHE A 168 -6.10 -6.66 -36.03
C PHE A 168 -5.00 -6.75 -37.09
N PRO A 169 -5.35 -6.95 -38.38
CA PRO A 169 -4.39 -6.77 -39.46
C PRO A 169 -3.96 -5.30 -39.51
N ILE A 170 -2.65 -5.06 -39.32
CA ILE A 170 -2.05 -3.73 -39.40
C ILE A 170 -1.23 -3.67 -40.67
N TRP A 171 -1.25 -2.53 -41.36
CA TRP A 171 -0.43 -2.35 -42.56
C TRP A 171 1.03 -2.74 -42.29
N GLY A 172 1.56 -3.69 -43.07
CA GLY A 172 2.92 -4.24 -42.90
C GLY A 172 3.06 -5.41 -41.91
N LYS A 173 1.98 -5.87 -41.27
CA LYS A 173 1.94 -7.10 -40.44
C LYS A 173 0.76 -7.98 -40.83
N SER A 174 1.05 -9.14 -41.41
CA SER A 174 0.04 -10.17 -41.71
C SER A 174 -0.24 -10.98 -40.46
N VAL A 175 -1.24 -10.57 -39.68
CA VAL A 175 -1.74 -11.30 -38.51
C VAL A 175 -3.18 -11.66 -38.76
N ASP A 176 -3.57 -12.89 -38.42
CA ASP A 176 -4.96 -13.31 -38.49
C ASP A 176 -5.80 -12.51 -37.50
N GLU A 177 -6.94 -12.01 -37.97
CA GLU A 177 -7.85 -11.25 -37.12
C GLU A 177 -8.43 -12.17 -36.04
N ARG A 178 -8.27 -11.77 -34.77
CA ARG A 178 -8.80 -12.51 -33.63
C ARG A 178 -9.44 -11.54 -32.65
N SER A 179 -10.73 -11.74 -32.40
CA SER A 179 -11.46 -11.03 -31.36
C SER A 179 -12.38 -11.98 -30.61
N ILE A 180 -12.56 -11.74 -29.32
CA ILE A 180 -13.57 -12.42 -28.49
C ILE A 180 -14.59 -11.40 -28.00
N SER A 181 -15.78 -11.86 -27.61
CA SER A 181 -16.84 -10.96 -27.13
C SER A 181 -16.46 -10.28 -25.81
N THR A 182 -16.99 -9.08 -25.57
CA THR A 182 -16.79 -8.34 -24.31
C THR A 182 -17.21 -9.16 -23.09
N ALA A 183 -18.32 -9.91 -23.18
CA ALA A 183 -18.78 -10.81 -22.13
C ALA A 183 -17.77 -11.93 -21.80
N GLN A 184 -17.07 -12.47 -22.80
CA GLN A 184 -16.01 -13.45 -22.58
C GLN A 184 -14.79 -12.80 -21.92
N LYS A 185 -14.41 -11.59 -22.31
CA LYS A 185 -13.31 -10.83 -21.69
C LYS A 185 -13.61 -10.49 -20.22
N ASP A 186 -14.84 -10.06 -19.93
CA ASP A 186 -15.30 -9.80 -18.57
C ASP A 186 -15.25 -11.06 -17.71
N LYS A 187 -15.66 -12.21 -18.27
CA LYS A 187 -15.57 -13.50 -17.58
C LYS A 187 -14.13 -13.87 -17.23
N ILE A 188 -13.19 -13.74 -18.18
CA ILE A 188 -11.75 -13.97 -17.95
C ILE A 188 -11.23 -13.07 -16.82
N ARG A 189 -11.65 -11.81 -16.79
CA ARG A 189 -11.25 -10.85 -15.75
C ARG A 189 -11.85 -11.16 -14.38
N SER A 190 -13.15 -11.45 -14.32
CA SER A 190 -13.86 -11.68 -13.06
C SER A 190 -13.53 -13.02 -12.42
N GLU A 191 -13.22 -14.05 -13.22
CA GLU A 191 -12.84 -15.37 -12.70
C GLU A 191 -11.33 -15.48 -12.44
N GLY A 192 -10.54 -14.56 -13.00
CA GLY A 192 -9.09 -14.52 -12.99
C GLY A 192 -8.42 -13.74 -11.86
N ILE A 193 -7.47 -12.88 -12.25
CA ILE A 193 -6.61 -12.08 -11.36
C ILE A 193 -7.43 -11.21 -10.39
N PHE A 194 -8.50 -10.60 -10.89
CA PHE A 194 -9.35 -9.66 -10.16
C PHE A 194 -10.59 -10.32 -9.55
N ASN A 195 -10.58 -11.66 -9.42
CA ASN A 195 -11.67 -12.41 -8.84
C ASN A 195 -11.86 -12.05 -7.36
N LYS A 196 -12.94 -11.30 -7.06
CA LYS A 196 -13.28 -10.87 -5.71
C LYS A 196 -13.93 -11.99 -4.89
N GLN A 197 -14.61 -12.91 -5.58
CA GLN A 197 -15.34 -14.06 -5.01
C GLN A 197 -14.43 -15.27 -4.78
N ALA A 198 -13.20 -15.26 -5.29
CA ALA A 198 -12.23 -16.30 -5.04
C ALA A 198 -11.99 -16.42 -3.53
N LYS A 199 -12.22 -17.64 -3.03
CA LYS A 199 -11.97 -18.01 -1.64
C LYS A 199 -10.48 -17.90 -1.31
N ILE A 200 -9.64 -18.30 -2.25
CA ILE A 200 -8.18 -18.30 -2.15
C ILE A 200 -7.62 -16.99 -2.70
N ALA A 201 -6.66 -16.41 -1.98
CA ALA A 201 -5.96 -15.21 -2.39
C ALA A 201 -4.98 -15.48 -3.54
N SER A 202 -5.21 -14.86 -4.71
CA SER A 202 -4.22 -14.84 -5.80
C SER A 202 -2.96 -14.05 -5.41
N ALA A 203 -1.86 -14.23 -6.16
CA ALA A 203 -0.63 -13.46 -5.95
C ALA A 203 -0.89 -11.95 -5.93
N TYR A 204 -1.72 -11.46 -6.87
CA TYR A 204 -2.20 -10.08 -6.89
C TYR A 204 -2.86 -9.65 -5.58
N ARG A 205 -3.87 -10.41 -5.10
CA ARG A 205 -4.62 -10.02 -3.90
C ARG A 205 -3.76 -10.00 -2.65
N ARG A 206 -2.77 -10.90 -2.56
CA ARG A 206 -1.81 -10.93 -1.44
C ARG A 206 -0.90 -9.71 -1.45
N LEU A 207 -0.31 -9.39 -2.61
CA LEU A 207 0.52 -8.19 -2.78
C LEU A 207 -0.28 -6.91 -2.53
N LYS A 208 -1.47 -6.82 -3.14
CA LYS A 208 -2.36 -5.68 -2.99
C LYS A 208 -2.73 -5.48 -1.52
N LEU A 209 -3.10 -6.54 -0.79
CA LEU A 209 -3.46 -6.43 0.62
C LEU A 209 -2.30 -5.88 1.48
N VAL A 210 -1.07 -6.31 1.24
CA VAL A 210 0.10 -5.77 1.98
C VAL A 210 0.33 -4.29 1.66
N MET A 211 0.24 -3.92 0.39
CA MET A 211 0.41 -2.53 -0.04
C MET A 211 -0.75 -1.62 0.44
N ASP A 212 -1.97 -2.15 0.44
CA ASP A 212 -3.17 -1.52 0.99
C ASP A 212 -3.04 -1.34 2.50
N TYR A 213 -2.50 -2.34 3.21
CA TYR A 213 -2.27 -2.27 4.65
C TYR A 213 -1.30 -1.15 5.00
N TRP A 214 -0.20 -1.03 4.24
CA TRP A 214 0.74 0.07 4.40
C TRP A 214 0.07 1.43 4.14
N CYS A 215 -0.74 1.56 3.07
CA CYS A 215 -1.46 2.79 2.78
C CYS A 215 -2.51 3.11 3.86
N ALA A 216 -3.25 2.12 4.35
CA ALA A 216 -4.31 2.28 5.33
C ALA A 216 -3.81 2.89 6.65
N LEU A 217 -2.56 2.59 7.05
CA LEU A 217 -1.95 3.20 8.23
C LEU A 217 -1.82 4.73 8.11
N TRP A 218 -1.77 5.31 6.91
CA TRP A 218 -1.78 6.77 6.71
C TRP A 218 -3.16 7.41 6.87
N PHE A 219 -4.23 6.61 6.71
CA PHE A 219 -5.62 7.05 6.76
C PHE A 219 -6.37 6.46 7.96
N TRP A 220 -5.63 5.99 8.98
CA TRP A 220 -6.22 5.28 10.09
C TRP A 220 -7.20 6.17 10.87
N PRO A 221 -8.46 5.73 11.06
CA PRO A 221 -9.47 6.58 11.66
C PRO A 221 -9.31 6.67 13.18
N LEU A 222 -9.54 7.87 13.75
CA LEU A 222 -9.27 8.17 15.16
C LEU A 222 -10.17 7.39 16.13
N ASP A 223 -11.34 6.96 15.68
CA ASP A 223 -12.28 6.15 16.44
C ASP A 223 -11.89 4.66 16.52
N GLN A 224 -11.00 4.17 15.65
CA GLN A 224 -10.56 2.77 15.60
C GLN A 224 -9.10 2.59 16.04
N VAL A 225 -8.61 3.44 16.94
CA VAL A 225 -7.21 3.43 17.37
C VAL A 225 -6.83 2.16 18.14
N GLU A 226 -7.80 1.51 18.79
CA GLU A 226 -7.59 0.22 19.46
C GLU A 226 -7.29 -0.93 18.47
N LEU A 227 -7.63 -0.75 17.19
CA LEU A 227 -7.34 -1.71 16.13
C LEU A 227 -5.95 -1.50 15.50
N LEU A 228 -5.18 -0.48 15.92
CA LEU A 228 -3.84 -0.29 15.41
C LEU A 228 -2.96 -1.50 15.77
N PRO A 229 -2.28 -2.12 14.80
CA PRO A 229 -1.41 -3.24 15.06
C PRO A 229 -0.16 -2.76 15.80
N ASP A 230 0.22 -3.45 16.87
CA ASP A 230 1.60 -3.30 17.37
C ASP A 230 2.61 -3.83 16.34
N ARG A 231 3.90 -3.58 16.57
CA ARG A 231 4.96 -3.97 15.63
C ARG A 231 5.04 -5.49 15.41
N SER A 232 4.84 -6.28 16.47
CA SER A 232 4.86 -7.74 16.38
C SER A 232 3.64 -8.27 15.59
N GLN A 233 2.46 -7.67 15.81
CA GLN A 233 1.25 -8.00 15.09
C GLN A 233 1.37 -7.62 13.61
N TRP A 234 1.92 -6.45 13.30
CA TRP A 234 2.19 -6.01 11.94
C TRP A 234 3.09 -7.01 11.19
N LEU A 235 4.25 -7.36 11.78
CA LEU A 235 5.17 -8.32 11.17
C LEU A 235 4.53 -9.71 11.02
N PHE A 236 3.75 -10.14 12.01
CA PHE A 236 3.00 -11.39 11.94
C PHE A 236 1.99 -11.40 10.78
N ASP A 237 1.20 -10.34 10.65
CA ASP A 237 0.20 -10.22 9.58
C ASP A 237 0.87 -10.24 8.20
N LEU A 238 1.95 -9.47 8.03
CA LEU A 238 2.74 -9.45 6.80
C LEU A 238 3.27 -10.84 6.46
N ASN A 239 3.81 -11.55 7.44
CA ASN A 239 4.34 -12.90 7.23
C ASN A 239 3.23 -13.88 6.85
N LEU A 240 2.08 -13.78 7.53
CA LEU A 240 0.91 -14.59 7.25
C LEU A 240 0.43 -14.36 5.81
N ILE A 241 0.37 -13.10 5.36
CA ILE A 241 -0.09 -12.74 4.01
C ILE A 241 0.91 -13.15 2.94
N LEU A 242 2.23 -12.96 3.14
CA LEU A 242 3.26 -13.13 2.12
C LEU A 242 3.88 -14.53 2.07
N CYS A 243 4.11 -15.15 3.22
CA CYS A 243 4.77 -16.44 3.31
C CYS A 243 3.78 -17.58 3.55
N ALA A 244 2.58 -17.27 4.05
CA ALA A 244 1.61 -18.27 4.52
C ALA A 244 2.22 -19.29 5.51
N GLN A 245 3.28 -18.91 6.22
CA GLN A 245 3.92 -19.67 7.30
C GLN A 245 3.62 -18.98 8.64
N VAL A 246 3.47 -19.75 9.72
CA VAL A 246 3.35 -19.17 11.06
C VAL A 246 4.77 -19.12 11.63
N TYR A 247 5.22 -17.93 12.02
CA TYR A 247 6.50 -17.75 12.69
C TYR A 247 6.21 -17.32 14.12
N SER A 248 6.78 -18.02 15.11
CA SER A 248 6.62 -17.68 16.51
C SER A 248 7.71 -16.69 16.91
N PHE A 249 7.30 -15.49 17.34
CA PHE A 249 8.21 -14.63 18.10
C PHE A 249 8.24 -15.17 19.52
N GLN A 250 9.35 -15.76 19.95
CA GLN A 250 9.57 -15.97 21.38
C GLN A 250 9.76 -14.58 22.02
N PRO A 251 8.95 -14.17 23.00
CA PRO A 251 9.25 -12.98 23.77
C PRO A 251 10.59 -13.22 24.48
N GLU A 252 11.53 -12.29 24.34
CA GLU A 252 12.70 -12.24 25.22
C GLU A 252 12.20 -12.31 26.66
N GLN A 253 12.51 -13.41 27.36
CA GLN A 253 12.15 -13.57 28.75
C GLN A 253 12.76 -12.43 29.55
N ALA A 254 11.89 -11.61 30.12
CA ALA A 254 12.24 -10.68 31.18
C ALA A 254 12.73 -11.46 32.40
N ASP A 255 13.81 -10.94 32.99
CA ASP A 255 14.28 -11.15 34.36
C ASP A 255 14.83 -12.55 34.71
N LEU A 256 16.12 -12.75 34.39
CA LEU A 256 17.01 -13.55 35.24
C LEU A 256 17.10 -12.87 36.61
N ASN A 257 16.19 -13.28 37.50
CA ASN A 257 16.07 -12.77 38.85
C ASN A 257 17.24 -13.30 39.71
N PHE A 258 18.38 -12.62 39.67
CA PHE A 258 19.50 -12.87 40.60
C PHE A 258 19.17 -12.27 41.97
N SER A 259 18.38 -12.98 42.75
CA SER A 259 18.16 -12.65 44.16
C SER A 259 18.06 -13.92 44.98
N GLN A 260 19.18 -14.40 45.52
CA GLN A 260 19.21 -14.98 46.88
C GLN A 260 20.65 -15.02 47.42
N PRO A 261 20.89 -14.63 48.69
CA PRO A 261 22.20 -14.71 49.31
C PRO A 261 22.50 -16.13 49.81
N ALA A 262 23.78 -16.46 49.85
CA ALA A 262 24.30 -17.72 50.36
C ALA A 262 24.00 -17.90 51.85
N THR A 263 23.46 -19.05 52.22
CA THR A 263 23.64 -19.67 53.54
C THR A 263 23.59 -21.19 53.44
N ASP A 264 24.58 -21.83 54.06
CA ASP A 264 24.78 -23.26 54.18
C ASP A 264 23.64 -24.00 54.91
N ASN A 265 23.30 -25.22 54.45
CA ASN A 265 23.46 -26.47 55.22
C ASN A 265 22.66 -27.66 54.64
N ALA A 266 23.38 -28.78 54.51
CA ALA A 266 23.01 -30.18 54.77
C ALA A 266 21.76 -30.85 54.14
N SER A 267 22.05 -31.96 53.44
CA SER A 267 21.33 -33.25 53.47
C SER A 267 19.90 -33.31 52.95
N ALA A 268 19.74 -33.81 51.72
CA ALA A 268 19.10 -35.09 51.42
C ALA A 268 19.02 -35.23 49.89
N ASN A 269 19.48 -36.35 49.35
CA ASN A 269 19.16 -36.73 47.98
C ASN A 269 17.70 -37.20 47.94
N PRO A 270 16.87 -36.66 47.03
CA PRO A 270 15.97 -37.48 46.26
C PRO A 270 16.44 -37.47 44.80
N THR A 271 16.51 -38.68 44.25
CA THR A 271 16.64 -39.01 42.83
C THR A 271 16.25 -37.89 41.86
N PRO A 272 17.11 -37.52 40.89
CA PRO A 272 16.72 -36.61 39.83
C PRO A 272 15.61 -37.28 39.02
N ASP A 273 14.48 -36.60 38.92
CA ASP A 273 13.39 -36.97 38.03
C ASP A 273 13.94 -36.97 36.59
N LEU A 274 14.20 -38.17 36.07
CA LEU A 274 14.82 -38.44 34.76
C LEU A 274 13.94 -37.98 33.57
N PHE A 275 12.79 -37.37 33.86
CA PHE A 275 11.86 -36.79 32.90
C PHE A 275 11.71 -35.26 33.01
N ALA A 276 12.48 -34.56 33.86
CA ALA A 276 12.46 -33.10 33.98
C ALA A 276 13.10 -32.33 32.80
N GLY A 277 13.24 -32.97 31.64
CA GLY A 277 13.94 -32.44 30.46
C GLY A 277 13.13 -32.49 29.16
N GLN A 278 11.82 -32.77 29.20
CA GLN A 278 11.00 -32.51 28.02
C GLN A 278 10.66 -31.02 27.98
N PRO A 279 11.01 -30.27 26.91
CA PRO A 279 10.45 -28.94 26.73
C PRO A 279 8.94 -29.11 26.76
N GLN A 280 8.28 -28.50 27.75
CA GLN A 280 6.83 -28.37 27.75
C GLN A 280 6.46 -27.86 26.36
N GLN A 281 5.75 -28.69 25.59
CA GLN A 281 5.16 -28.29 24.32
C GLN A 281 4.15 -27.20 24.69
N ILE A 282 4.59 -25.94 24.63
CA ILE A 282 3.73 -24.78 24.73
C ILE A 282 2.72 -24.97 23.60
N GLY A 283 1.46 -25.21 23.95
CA GLY A 283 0.38 -25.33 22.97
C GLY A 283 0.36 -24.10 22.07
N PRO A 284 -0.10 -24.23 20.81
CA PRO A 284 -0.03 -23.15 19.85
C PRO A 284 -0.72 -21.91 20.41
N THR A 285 -0.06 -20.75 20.33
CA THR A 285 -0.61 -19.49 20.84
C THR A 285 -1.93 -19.18 20.12
N ASP A 286 -2.87 -18.46 20.75
CA ASP A 286 -4.16 -18.11 20.12
C ASP A 286 -4.02 -17.52 18.70
N LYS A 287 -2.95 -16.76 18.46
CA LYS A 287 -2.61 -16.21 17.14
C LYS A 287 -2.26 -17.29 16.12
N GLU A 288 -1.50 -18.31 16.54
CA GLU A 288 -1.09 -19.43 15.71
C GLU A 288 -2.31 -20.29 15.33
N GLN A 289 -3.20 -20.55 16.28
CA GLN A 289 -4.45 -21.26 16.03
C GLN A 289 -5.32 -20.52 15.01
N LYS A 290 -5.50 -19.20 15.17
CA LYS A 290 -6.21 -18.35 14.19
C LYS A 290 -5.55 -18.39 12.82
N ALA A 291 -4.22 -18.35 12.75
CA ALA A 291 -3.49 -18.45 11.48
C ALA A 291 -3.68 -19.80 10.78
N HIS A 292 -3.79 -20.90 11.54
CA HIS A 292 -4.07 -22.23 10.96
C HIS A 292 -5.50 -22.29 10.39
N GLN A 293 -6.48 -21.65 11.02
CA GLN A 293 -7.87 -21.62 10.55
C GLN A 293 -8.08 -20.84 9.25
N VAL A 294 -7.21 -19.86 8.98
CA VAL A 294 -7.25 -19.03 7.77
C VAL A 294 -6.59 -19.72 6.56
N LYS A 295 -5.76 -20.74 6.81
CA LYS A 295 -5.07 -21.50 5.77
C LYS A 295 -5.89 -22.70 5.29
N THR A 296 -5.77 -23.04 4.02
CA THR A 296 -6.22 -24.33 3.48
C THR A 296 -5.20 -25.42 3.81
N ALA A 297 -5.57 -26.69 3.62
CA ALA A 297 -4.65 -27.82 3.77
C ALA A 297 -3.42 -27.74 2.84
N THR A 298 -3.53 -26.99 1.74
CA THR A 298 -2.47 -26.70 0.77
C THR A 298 -1.61 -25.48 1.14
N GLY A 299 -1.92 -24.79 2.25
CA GLY A 299 -1.19 -23.61 2.71
C GLY A 299 -1.61 -22.30 2.04
N GLU A 300 -2.74 -22.28 1.34
CA GLU A 300 -3.26 -21.08 0.68
C GLU A 300 -4.12 -20.25 1.64
N ILE A 301 -4.21 -18.94 1.39
CA ILE A 301 -4.84 -17.99 2.32
C ILE A 301 -6.29 -17.76 1.92
N HIS A 302 -7.21 -17.94 2.87
CA HIS A 302 -8.63 -17.63 2.68
C HIS A 302 -8.98 -16.22 3.18
N LEU A 303 -9.20 -15.26 2.28
CA LEU A 303 -9.34 -13.85 2.65
C LEU A 303 -10.58 -13.55 3.51
N GLU A 304 -11.72 -14.18 3.23
CA GLU A 304 -12.91 -13.98 4.07
C GLU A 304 -12.70 -14.45 5.51
N LYS A 305 -11.96 -15.55 5.70
CA LYS A 305 -11.62 -16.04 7.05
C LYS A 305 -10.58 -15.12 7.68
N LEU A 306 -9.61 -14.62 6.91
CA LEU A 306 -8.61 -13.66 7.37
C LEU A 306 -9.29 -12.42 7.95
N PHE A 307 -10.20 -11.79 7.20
CA PHE A 307 -10.90 -10.59 7.65
C PHE A 307 -11.84 -10.82 8.84
N LYS A 308 -12.45 -12.02 8.94
CA LYS A 308 -13.25 -12.40 10.12
C LYS A 308 -12.40 -12.59 11.37
N GLN A 309 -11.20 -13.16 11.24
CA GLN A 309 -10.33 -13.47 12.39
C GLN A 309 -9.46 -12.27 12.83
N PHE A 310 -9.17 -11.35 11.92
CA PHE A 310 -8.32 -10.18 12.13
C PHE A 310 -9.09 -8.88 11.78
N PRO A 311 -9.83 -8.28 12.74
CA PRO A 311 -10.69 -7.12 12.50
C PRO A 311 -9.95 -5.91 11.92
N HIS A 312 -8.69 -5.70 12.30
CA HIS A 312 -7.87 -4.62 11.77
C HIS A 312 -7.56 -4.80 10.28
N LEU A 313 -7.38 -6.03 9.78
CA LEU A 313 -7.22 -6.31 8.35
C LEU A 313 -8.53 -6.10 7.57
N ASN A 314 -9.68 -6.34 8.21
CA ASN A 314 -10.97 -5.98 7.63
C ASN A 314 -11.13 -4.46 7.50
N LEU A 315 -10.72 -3.70 8.51
CA LEU A 315 -10.69 -2.23 8.46
C LEU A 315 -9.76 -1.73 7.34
N VAL A 316 -8.60 -2.37 7.16
CA VAL A 316 -7.69 -2.08 6.04
C VAL A 316 -8.40 -2.25 4.69
N ASN A 317 -9.13 -3.35 4.49
CA ASN A 317 -9.88 -3.57 3.26
C ASN A 317 -10.95 -2.47 3.04
N GLN A 318 -11.66 -2.07 4.09
CA GLN A 318 -12.65 -0.99 4.03
C GLN A 318 -12.01 0.36 3.65
N LEU A 319 -10.87 0.70 4.27
CA LEU A 319 -10.13 1.94 3.96
C LEU A 319 -9.61 1.91 2.52
N ALA A 320 -9.09 0.77 2.06
CA ALA A 320 -8.63 0.63 0.68
C ALA A 320 -9.76 0.81 -0.34
N GLU A 321 -10.97 0.30 -0.04
CA GLU A 321 -12.16 0.49 -0.88
C GLU A 321 -12.71 1.92 -0.83
N GLN A 322 -12.64 2.58 0.33
CA GLN A 322 -13.11 3.95 0.55
C GLN A 322 -12.20 4.97 -0.16
N TYR A 323 -10.89 4.89 0.06
CA TYR A 323 -9.90 5.81 -0.50
C TYR A 323 -9.38 5.38 -1.88
N LYS A 324 -9.82 4.21 -2.35
CA LYS A 324 -9.51 3.66 -3.68
C LYS A 324 -8.00 3.56 -3.94
N PHE A 325 -7.24 3.02 -3.00
CA PHE A 325 -5.78 2.91 -3.15
C PHE A 325 -5.40 2.20 -4.46
N PHE A 326 -4.47 2.80 -5.21
CA PHE A 326 -4.04 2.30 -6.50
C PHE A 326 -2.53 2.21 -6.60
N HIS A 327 -2.05 1.00 -6.86
CA HIS A 327 -0.63 0.69 -6.94
C HIS A 327 -0.22 0.53 -8.40
N TRP A 328 0.25 1.61 -9.02
CA TRP A 328 0.59 1.64 -10.46
C TRP A 328 1.45 0.46 -10.94
N GLU A 329 2.59 0.24 -10.27
CA GLU A 329 3.54 -0.81 -10.65
C GLU A 329 3.03 -2.23 -10.35
N LEU A 330 1.96 -2.37 -9.56
CA LEU A 330 1.26 -3.64 -9.35
C LEU A 330 0.14 -3.83 -10.38
N ALA A 331 -0.67 -2.79 -10.65
CA ALA A 331 -1.79 -2.85 -11.57
C ALA A 331 -1.35 -3.08 -13.02
N PHE A 332 -0.19 -2.52 -13.39
CA PHE A 332 0.40 -2.61 -14.72
C PHE A 332 1.77 -3.30 -14.69
N ALA A 333 1.93 -4.32 -13.83
CA ALA A 333 3.23 -4.95 -13.58
C ALA A 333 3.92 -5.48 -14.85
N ASP A 334 3.14 -5.99 -15.80
CA ASP A 334 3.57 -6.43 -17.12
C ASP A 334 4.09 -5.27 -17.99
N VAL A 335 3.36 -4.15 -18.06
CA VAL A 335 3.79 -2.95 -18.79
C VAL A 335 5.12 -2.42 -18.23
N PHE A 336 5.27 -2.39 -16.91
CA PHE A 336 6.54 -1.98 -16.28
C PHE A 336 7.66 -2.99 -16.56
N ALA A 337 7.38 -4.28 -16.49
CA ALA A 337 8.38 -5.32 -16.71
C ALA A 337 8.85 -5.36 -18.17
N ASP A 338 7.95 -5.19 -19.13
CA ASP A 338 8.24 -5.36 -20.56
C ASP A 338 8.74 -4.06 -21.21
N ASN A 339 8.20 -2.90 -20.80
CA ASN A 339 8.46 -1.60 -21.44
C ASN A 339 9.13 -0.58 -20.52
N GLY A 340 9.42 -0.93 -19.25
CA GLY A 340 9.98 0.00 -18.27
C GLY A 340 8.99 1.02 -17.70
N GLY A 341 7.72 0.95 -18.10
CA GLY A 341 6.64 1.85 -17.68
C GLY A 341 5.91 2.44 -18.88
N PHE A 342 5.51 3.71 -18.76
CA PHE A 342 4.75 4.42 -19.78
C PHE A 342 5.62 5.48 -20.45
N ASP A 343 5.57 5.56 -21.79
CA ASP A 343 6.31 6.56 -22.56
C ASP A 343 5.78 7.99 -22.35
N ILE A 344 4.45 8.12 -22.25
CA ILE A 344 3.76 9.40 -22.10
C ILE A 344 2.74 9.27 -20.97
N MET A 345 2.80 10.18 -19.99
CA MET A 345 1.79 10.31 -18.95
C MET A 345 1.08 11.65 -19.08
N LEU A 346 -0.24 11.61 -19.22
CA LEU A 346 -1.11 12.78 -19.19
C LEU A 346 -1.89 12.76 -17.89
N GLY A 347 -1.70 13.79 -17.06
CA GLY A 347 -2.47 14.00 -15.84
C GLY A 347 -3.44 15.15 -16.00
N ASN A 348 -4.51 15.16 -15.21
CA ASN A 348 -5.32 16.36 -15.03
C ASN A 348 -4.44 17.43 -14.35
N PRO A 349 -4.02 18.51 -15.04
CA PRO A 349 -3.20 19.53 -14.42
C PRO A 349 -3.98 20.13 -13.24
N PRO A 350 -3.29 20.60 -12.18
CA PRO A 350 -3.98 21.28 -11.11
C PRO A 350 -4.69 22.49 -11.72
N TRP A 351 -6.03 22.48 -11.67
CA TRP A 351 -6.81 23.68 -11.92
C TRP A 351 -6.29 24.71 -10.93
N LEU A 352 -5.72 25.81 -11.45
CA LEU A 352 -5.40 26.96 -10.60
C LEU A 352 -6.65 27.23 -9.78
N LYS A 353 -6.57 27.02 -8.46
CA LYS A 353 -7.60 27.54 -7.57
C LYS A 353 -7.65 29.02 -7.89
N VAL A 354 -8.83 29.49 -8.27
CA VAL A 354 -9.08 30.93 -8.38
C VAL A 354 -8.96 31.47 -6.95
N GLU A 355 -7.74 31.75 -6.51
CA GLU A 355 -7.49 32.43 -5.27
C GLU A 355 -7.88 33.89 -5.48
N TRP A 356 -8.76 34.39 -4.62
CA TRP A 356 -9.09 35.81 -4.61
C TRP A 356 -7.83 36.60 -4.23
N ASN A 357 -7.10 37.07 -5.24
CA ASN A 357 -5.94 37.94 -5.06
C ASN A 357 -6.43 39.40 -5.04
N GLU A 358 -6.93 39.84 -3.89
CA GLU A 358 -7.41 41.21 -3.67
C GLU A 358 -6.34 42.25 -4.04
N GLY A 359 -5.05 41.95 -3.80
CA GLY A 359 -3.94 42.82 -4.17
C GLY A 359 -3.76 42.98 -5.68
N GLY A 360 -4.01 41.93 -6.47
CA GLY A 360 -4.01 41.99 -7.93
C GLY A 360 -5.13 42.88 -8.48
N VAL A 361 -6.36 42.68 -7.98
CA VAL A 361 -7.53 43.47 -8.43
C VAL A 361 -7.43 44.95 -8.00
N LEU A 362 -6.99 45.22 -6.77
CA LEU A 362 -6.81 46.59 -6.29
C LEU A 362 -5.54 47.25 -6.86
N GLY A 363 -4.58 46.45 -7.32
CA GLY A 363 -3.36 46.89 -7.98
C GLY A 363 -3.59 47.66 -9.27
N ASP A 364 -4.60 47.26 -10.03
CA ASP A 364 -5.01 47.93 -11.27
C ASP A 364 -5.48 49.37 -11.01
N TYR A 365 -6.05 49.64 -9.83
CA TYR A 365 -6.50 50.97 -9.43
C TYR A 365 -5.47 51.75 -8.62
N ASN A 366 -4.64 51.05 -7.83
CA ASN A 366 -3.54 51.66 -7.08
C ASN A 366 -2.34 50.71 -7.02
N PRO A 367 -1.27 50.97 -7.80
CA PRO A 367 -0.09 50.14 -7.89
C PRO A 367 0.61 49.89 -6.53
N GLN A 368 0.39 50.76 -5.54
CA GLN A 368 0.97 50.58 -4.20
C GLN A 368 0.51 49.29 -3.51
N PHE A 369 -0.67 48.75 -3.82
CA PHE A 369 -1.16 47.48 -3.24
C PHE A 369 -0.42 46.25 -3.73
N VAL A 370 0.23 46.33 -4.90
CA VAL A 370 1.07 45.27 -5.48
C VAL A 370 2.53 45.48 -5.11
N LEU A 371 3.00 46.73 -5.15
CA LEU A 371 4.40 47.09 -4.90
C LEU A 371 4.80 46.97 -3.43
N ARG A 372 3.84 47.11 -2.49
CA ARG A 372 4.08 46.93 -1.06
C ARG A 372 3.25 45.76 -0.56
N LYS A 373 3.90 44.71 -0.05
CA LYS A 373 3.25 43.56 0.59
C LYS A 373 2.59 43.98 1.91
N PHE A 374 1.45 44.64 1.85
CA PHE A 374 0.68 45.02 3.03
C PHE A 374 0.03 43.79 3.67
N SER A 375 -0.04 43.76 5.00
CA SER A 375 -0.82 42.74 5.72
C SER A 375 -2.31 42.95 5.50
N ALA A 376 -3.11 41.88 5.62
CA ALA A 376 -4.56 41.93 5.45
C ALA A 376 -5.25 42.99 6.33
N THR A 377 -4.75 43.20 7.55
CA THR A 377 -5.23 44.24 8.47
C THR A 377 -5.01 45.64 7.91
N LYS A 378 -3.81 45.92 7.40
CA LYS A 378 -3.46 47.23 6.85
C LYS A 378 -4.17 47.55 5.53
N LEU A 379 -4.47 46.52 4.73
CA LEU A 379 -5.33 46.61 3.54
C LEU A 379 -6.77 47.00 3.92
N ASN A 380 -7.33 46.42 4.98
CA ASN A 380 -8.66 46.77 5.48
C ASN A 380 -8.72 48.21 6.01
N ASP A 381 -7.70 48.68 6.73
CA ASP A 381 -7.63 50.06 7.23
C ASP A 381 -7.54 51.08 6.06
N LEU A 382 -6.73 50.78 5.04
CA LEU A 382 -6.63 51.57 3.81
C LEU A 382 -7.94 51.61 3.01
N ARG A 383 -8.74 50.54 3.10
CA ARG A 383 -10.07 50.45 2.47
C ARG A 383 -11.11 51.26 3.23
N GLN A 384 -11.13 51.19 4.56
CA GLN A 384 -12.05 51.94 5.40
C GLN A 384 -11.80 53.45 5.36
N SER A 385 -10.53 53.86 5.40
CA SER A 385 -10.15 55.27 5.28
C SER A 385 -10.56 55.91 3.94
N ARG A 386 -10.59 55.14 2.85
CA ARG A 386 -11.07 55.62 1.54
C ARG A 386 -12.58 55.66 1.40
N ARG A 387 -13.34 54.79 2.09
CA ARG A 387 -14.80 54.85 2.13
C ARG A 387 -15.36 56.09 2.84
N LEU A 388 -14.53 56.80 3.60
CA LEU A 388 -14.91 58.02 4.32
C LEU A 388 -14.68 59.31 3.51
N ILE A 389 -14.16 59.22 2.28
CA ILE A 389 -13.80 60.38 1.44
C ILE A 389 -14.63 60.43 0.14
N GLY A 390 -15.54 59.49 -0.08
CA GLY A 390 -16.55 59.55 -1.14
C GLY A 390 -17.93 59.63 -0.53
#